data_AF-A0A533XNI8-F1
#
_entry.id   AF-A0A533XNI8-F1
#
_cell.length_a   1.000
_cell.length_b   1.000
_cell.length_c   1.000
_cell.angle_alpha   90.00
_cell.angle_beta   90.00
_cell.angle_gamma   90.00
#
_symmetry.space_group_name_H-M   'P 1'
#
loop_
_entity.id
_entity.type
_entity.pdbx_description
1 polymer ?
#
loop_
_entity_poly.entity_id
_entity_poly.type
_entity_poly.pdbx_seq_one_letter_code
_entity_poly.pdbx_strand_id
1 'polypeptide(L)'
;MVMRRHVAFVLKFVLFLIVAVIGAVQITFPQPGYAAGRSTKPGVALSPAASAALHYAEAVSSGDRAAVGRLDFGCLYRLVSGGKPVRTLPPPADPYYVSCWLQLASAHAKVIEQQDAGVHAIWPGKGSLVFFSAELTEYAPSFFVMDQMGLSPPGTGIRMELLKSRPLPAASFRLGEKAAMVAAPATIVEMKVAYKDPLTSPVTFAPGLLTKLTNVVKSPKQALKQVTIRWVVLSGLRKLGFPADIAVVNLPAGRPDESAVPFVTETGGYETNSGVWWGPADASGPLVAAVGRASQLPEQQDRVAMLNRVLIIDPLQAEALTILSRELYQTVLRMGATAHQVAIGDPALAARFNELYWNVYSETVRTDISLGMEMGGRLGLAQPTAADYLYRMFPVMERLAKVRPEDLENRLRLGMAYRWNNDQETAIATHEVLLKDIRPELPALKAKVLIELAWSRIAKVAWNRNFDDPNIIQAYKEAEEALNLTTNPLDKFTAAYTMAYSLAFTPHRDNKAMVQLLTDAHHWYMRLPGASQASWVYLLGNDTLKGVVNADPAFKPLLALS
;
A
#
# COMPACT_ATOMS: atom_id res chain seq x y z
N MET A 1 -50.41 -15.02 36.41
CA MET A 1 -49.16 -15.19 37.22
C MET A 1 -48.35 -16.45 36.86
N VAL A 2 -48.83 -17.35 35.98
CA VAL A 2 -48.13 -18.59 35.57
C VAL A 2 -47.10 -18.36 34.44
N MET A 3 -47.29 -17.33 33.61
CA MET A 3 -46.44 -17.08 32.44
C MET A 3 -45.05 -16.47 32.77
N ARG A 4 -44.91 -15.76 33.89
CA ARG A 4 -43.61 -15.21 34.34
C ARG A 4 -42.66 -16.27 34.91
N ARG A 5 -43.17 -17.40 35.41
CA ARG A 5 -42.35 -18.51 35.92
C ARG A 5 -41.72 -19.34 34.80
N HIS A 6 -42.38 -19.44 33.64
CA HIS A 6 -41.84 -20.17 32.50
C HIS A 6 -40.71 -19.41 31.79
N VAL A 7 -40.79 -18.09 31.67
CA VAL A 7 -39.71 -17.28 31.07
C VAL A 7 -38.45 -17.29 31.94
N ALA A 8 -38.60 -17.21 33.27
CA ALA A 8 -37.45 -17.29 34.19
C ALA A 8 -36.80 -18.69 34.23
N PHE A 9 -37.59 -19.75 34.00
CA PHE A 9 -37.08 -21.12 33.93
C PHE A 9 -36.33 -21.36 32.61
N VAL A 10 -36.87 -20.91 31.47
CA VAL A 10 -36.21 -21.02 30.17
C VAL A 10 -34.92 -20.20 30.13
N LEU A 11 -34.91 -18.98 30.69
CA LEU A 11 -33.71 -18.14 30.71
C LEU A 11 -32.60 -18.74 31.59
N LYS A 12 -32.94 -19.36 32.73
CA LYS A 12 -31.98 -20.07 33.58
C LYS A 12 -31.50 -21.37 32.94
N PHE A 13 -32.35 -22.08 32.20
CA PHE A 13 -31.99 -23.31 31.50
C PHE A 13 -31.05 -23.04 30.32
N VAL A 14 -31.29 -21.94 29.57
CA VAL A 14 -30.40 -21.49 28.48
C VAL A 14 -29.07 -20.99 29.04
N LEU A 15 -29.05 -20.27 30.17
CA LEU A 15 -27.80 -19.84 30.80
C LEU A 15 -26.99 -21.04 31.35
N PHE A 16 -27.66 -22.06 31.89
CA PHE A 16 -27.01 -23.29 32.36
C PHE A 16 -26.46 -24.15 31.20
N LEU A 17 -27.14 -24.16 30.05
CA LEU A 17 -26.64 -24.81 28.83
C LEU A 17 -25.43 -24.08 28.23
N ILE A 18 -25.39 -22.75 28.27
CA ILE A 18 -24.22 -21.97 27.80
C ILE A 18 -23.02 -22.18 28.73
N VAL A 19 -23.21 -22.28 30.05
CA VAL A 19 -22.12 -22.57 31.00
C VAL A 19 -21.68 -24.03 30.94
N ALA A 20 -22.58 -24.99 30.67
CA ALA A 20 -22.23 -26.39 30.48
C ALA A 20 -21.49 -26.66 29.15
N VAL A 21 -21.76 -25.88 28.10
CA VAL A 21 -21.05 -25.98 26.81
C VAL A 21 -19.66 -25.32 26.87
N ILE A 22 -19.44 -24.35 27.78
CA ILE A 22 -18.11 -23.73 28.01
C ILE A 22 -17.27 -24.58 28.99
N GLY A 23 -17.88 -25.47 29.79
CA GLY A 23 -17.19 -26.33 30.76
C GLY A 23 -16.77 -27.74 30.28
N ALA A 24 -17.15 -28.16 29.07
CA ALA A 24 -16.95 -29.55 28.61
C ALA A 24 -16.31 -29.68 27.22
N VAL A 25 -15.43 -28.74 26.86
CA VAL A 25 -14.58 -28.83 25.65
C VAL A 25 -13.12 -28.68 26.05
N GLN A 26 -12.62 -29.64 26.85
CA GLN A 26 -11.21 -30.02 26.73
C GLN A 26 -11.07 -30.89 25.48
N ILE A 27 -10.89 -30.25 24.32
CA ILE A 27 -10.37 -30.95 23.14
C ILE A 27 -8.90 -31.23 23.43
N THR A 28 -8.66 -32.39 24.05
CA THR A 28 -7.40 -33.10 23.92
C THR A 28 -7.29 -33.51 22.45
N PHE A 29 -6.54 -32.73 21.68
CA PHE A 29 -6.11 -33.17 20.36
C PHE A 29 -5.27 -34.44 20.56
N PRO A 30 -5.61 -35.58 19.92
CA PRO A 30 -4.68 -36.69 19.84
C PRO A 30 -3.46 -36.19 19.09
N GLN A 31 -2.33 -36.08 19.80
CA GLN A 31 -1.05 -35.92 19.12
C GLN A 31 -0.85 -37.16 18.24
N PRO A 32 -0.67 -37.02 16.92
CA PRO A 32 -0.07 -38.10 16.17
C PRO A 32 1.33 -38.29 16.75
N GLY A 33 1.50 -39.37 17.51
CA GLY A 33 2.79 -39.88 17.94
C GLY A 33 3.59 -40.31 16.72
N TYR A 34 4.14 -39.34 16.00
CA TYR A 34 5.33 -39.58 15.21
C TYR A 34 6.45 -39.78 16.23
N ALA A 35 6.75 -41.06 16.47
CA ALA A 35 8.03 -41.45 17.02
C ALA A 35 9.10 -40.67 16.26
N ALA A 36 9.76 -39.74 16.94
CA ALA A 36 10.86 -38.99 16.41
C ALA A 36 11.96 -40.00 16.07
N GLY A 37 11.99 -40.45 14.82
CA GLY A 37 13.21 -40.93 14.22
C GLY A 37 14.22 -39.81 14.37
N ARG A 38 15.15 -39.94 15.31
CA ARG A 38 16.33 -39.08 15.47
C ARG A 38 17.12 -39.17 14.17
N SER A 39 16.74 -38.36 13.19
CA SER A 39 17.63 -37.91 12.13
C SER A 39 18.51 -36.83 12.74
N THR A 40 19.51 -37.27 13.51
CA THR A 40 20.64 -36.41 13.90
C THR A 40 21.44 -36.10 12.63
N LYS A 41 21.07 -35.03 11.92
CA LYS A 41 22.07 -34.33 11.12
C LYS A 41 23.16 -33.86 12.09
N PRO A 42 24.45 -34.07 11.79
CA PRO A 42 25.52 -33.58 12.66
C PRO A 42 25.39 -32.07 12.80
N GLY A 43 25.12 -31.60 14.03
CA GLY A 43 25.15 -30.17 14.33
C GLY A 43 26.56 -29.65 14.04
N VAL A 44 26.66 -28.58 13.26
CA VAL A 44 27.91 -27.85 13.08
C VAL A 44 28.43 -27.49 14.47
N ALA A 45 29.62 -27.97 14.83
CA ALA A 45 30.25 -27.57 16.08
C ALA A 45 30.41 -26.04 16.06
N LEU A 46 29.72 -25.35 16.97
CA LEU A 46 29.69 -23.90 17.02
C LEU A 46 31.08 -23.38 17.41
N SER A 47 31.79 -22.78 16.47
CA SER A 47 33.03 -22.07 16.78
C SER A 47 32.74 -20.91 17.75
N PRO A 48 33.69 -20.49 18.60
CA PRO A 48 33.50 -19.34 19.49
C PRO A 48 33.07 -18.08 18.74
N ALA A 49 33.58 -17.88 17.51
CA ALA A 49 33.18 -16.80 16.64
C ALA A 49 31.72 -16.91 16.18
N ALA A 50 31.27 -18.11 15.78
CA ALA A 50 29.89 -18.34 15.37
C ALA A 50 28.90 -18.11 16.53
N SER A 51 29.24 -18.55 17.75
CA SER A 51 28.43 -18.29 18.95
C SER A 51 28.39 -16.79 19.29
N ALA A 52 29.51 -16.08 19.19
CA ALA A 52 29.55 -14.64 19.45
C ALA A 52 28.72 -13.84 18.43
N ALA A 53 28.79 -14.19 17.14
CA ALA A 53 27.95 -13.57 16.10
C ALA A 53 26.46 -13.81 16.34
N LEU A 54 26.06 -15.03 16.72
CA LEU A 54 24.68 -15.35 17.05
C LEU A 54 24.19 -14.56 18.27
N HIS A 55 24.93 -14.57 19.38
CA HIS A 55 24.55 -13.81 20.57
C HIS A 55 24.48 -12.31 20.31
N TYR A 56 25.38 -11.76 19.49
CA TYR A 56 25.32 -10.36 19.08
C TYR A 56 24.05 -10.06 18.28
N ALA A 57 23.74 -10.87 17.26
CA ALA A 57 22.54 -10.69 16.44
C ALA A 57 21.25 -10.82 17.27
N GLU A 58 21.20 -11.78 18.20
CA GLU A 58 20.09 -11.94 19.15
C GLU A 58 19.94 -10.71 20.05
N ALA A 59 21.05 -10.19 20.60
CA ALA A 59 21.06 -8.99 21.43
C ALA A 59 20.60 -7.74 20.66
N VAL A 60 21.01 -7.59 19.39
CA VAL A 60 20.52 -6.51 18.52
C VAL A 60 19.00 -6.65 18.31
N SER A 61 18.52 -7.86 18.02
CA SER A 61 17.09 -8.10 17.75
C SER A 61 16.19 -7.92 18.98
N SER A 62 16.72 -8.12 20.19
CA SER A 62 15.97 -7.95 21.44
C SER A 62 16.13 -6.56 22.07
N GLY A 63 16.97 -5.70 21.49
CA GLY A 63 17.31 -4.40 22.08
C GLY A 63 18.14 -4.49 23.36
N ASP A 64 18.85 -5.60 23.61
CA ASP A 64 19.73 -5.76 24.77
C ASP A 64 21.02 -4.93 24.60
N ARG A 65 20.94 -3.69 25.05
CA ARG A 65 22.00 -2.68 24.94
C ARG A 65 23.32 -3.13 25.57
N ALA A 66 23.26 -3.84 26.69
CA ALA A 66 24.45 -4.27 27.41
C ALA A 66 25.13 -5.43 26.69
N ALA A 67 24.37 -6.42 26.23
CA ALA A 67 24.91 -7.53 25.45
C ALA A 67 25.49 -7.06 24.10
N VAL A 68 24.81 -6.13 23.41
CA VAL A 68 25.34 -5.48 22.20
C VAL A 68 26.66 -4.78 22.50
N GLY A 69 26.71 -3.88 23.48
CA GLY A 69 27.91 -3.09 23.75
C GLY A 69 29.12 -3.90 24.24
N ARG A 70 28.89 -5.08 24.83
CA ARG A 70 29.96 -6.02 25.26
C ARG A 70 30.58 -6.81 24.12
N LEU A 71 29.87 -6.93 23.01
CA LEU A 71 30.29 -7.70 21.84
C LEU A 71 30.58 -6.80 20.64
N ASP A 72 30.10 -5.56 20.60
CA ASP A 72 30.34 -4.63 19.50
C ASP A 72 31.78 -4.12 19.48
N PHE A 73 32.50 -4.31 18.36
CA PHE A 73 33.87 -3.84 18.23
C PHE A 73 34.00 -2.32 18.36
N GLY A 74 33.10 -1.53 17.77
CA GLY A 74 33.15 -0.07 17.83
C GLY A 74 32.88 0.48 19.24
N CYS A 75 32.03 -0.21 20.00
CA CYS A 75 31.82 0.07 21.42
C CYS A 75 33.06 -0.34 22.24
N LEU A 76 33.63 -1.52 22.04
CA LEU A 76 34.83 -1.91 22.80
C LEU A 76 36.06 -1.06 22.45
N TYR A 77 36.19 -0.66 21.19
CA TYR A 77 37.28 0.21 20.70
C TYR A 77 37.31 1.54 21.44
N ARG A 78 36.16 2.17 21.68
CA ARG A 78 36.06 3.44 22.40
C ARG A 78 36.66 3.38 23.81
N LEU A 79 36.58 2.23 24.50
CA LEU A 79 37.19 2.04 25.82
C LEU A 79 38.72 2.07 25.78
N VAL A 80 39.33 1.62 24.67
CA VAL A 80 40.79 1.46 24.54
C VAL A 80 41.45 2.49 23.63
N SER A 81 40.67 3.28 22.89
CA SER A 81 41.13 4.27 21.90
C SER A 81 42.08 5.35 22.45
N GLY A 82 42.11 5.55 23.78
CA GLY A 82 43.09 6.40 24.47
C GLY A 82 44.46 5.74 24.72
N GLY A 83 44.72 4.56 24.17
CA GLY A 83 45.98 3.82 24.30
C GLY A 83 46.21 3.14 25.67
N LYS A 84 45.23 3.24 26.58
CA LYS A 84 45.29 2.60 27.91
C LYS A 84 44.52 1.27 27.88
N PRO A 85 45.16 0.14 28.22
CA PRO A 85 44.47 -1.13 28.34
C PRO A 85 43.35 -1.08 29.39
N VAL A 86 42.18 -1.63 29.06
CA VAL A 86 41.04 -1.75 29.97
C VAL A 86 40.80 -3.23 30.23
N ARG A 87 40.89 -3.68 31.49
CA ARG A 87 40.83 -5.10 31.85
C ARG A 87 39.44 -5.61 32.20
N THR A 88 38.51 -4.71 32.53
CA THR A 88 37.16 -5.05 33.01
C THR A 88 36.11 -4.32 32.19
N LEU A 89 35.08 -5.05 31.77
CA LEU A 89 33.92 -4.46 31.13
C LEU A 89 33.12 -3.62 32.15
N PRO A 90 32.52 -2.49 31.72
CA PRO A 90 31.55 -1.77 32.53
C PRO A 90 30.38 -2.69 32.99
N PRO A 91 29.79 -2.45 34.17
CA PRO A 91 28.63 -3.20 34.64
C PRO A 91 27.44 -3.04 33.68
N PRO A 92 26.50 -4.01 33.59
CA PRO A 92 25.45 -3.98 32.56
C PRO A 92 24.57 -2.72 32.59
N ALA A 93 24.40 -2.10 33.77
CA ALA A 93 23.61 -0.88 33.97
C ALA A 93 24.37 0.42 33.63
N ASP A 94 25.62 0.33 33.18
CA ASP A 94 26.44 1.51 32.89
C ASP A 94 25.86 2.31 31.70
N PRO A 95 25.70 3.65 31.82
CA PRO A 95 25.26 4.52 30.73
C PRO A 95 26.09 4.42 29.45
N TYR A 96 27.33 3.93 29.54
CA TYR A 96 28.20 3.66 28.41
C TYR A 96 27.51 2.83 27.32
N TYR A 97 26.83 1.74 27.70
CA TYR A 97 26.16 0.86 26.75
C TYR A 97 24.95 1.54 26.09
N VAL A 98 24.29 2.47 26.80
CA VAL A 98 23.22 3.28 26.21
C VAL A 98 23.78 4.19 25.10
N SER A 99 24.95 4.80 25.31
CA SER A 99 25.58 5.65 24.30
C SER A 99 25.98 4.87 23.03
N CYS A 100 26.47 3.64 23.17
CA CYS A 100 26.77 2.76 22.04
C CYS A 100 25.48 2.37 21.30
N TRP A 101 24.43 2.00 22.03
CA TRP A 101 23.14 1.66 21.46
C TRP A 101 22.51 2.83 20.68
N LEU A 102 22.55 4.05 21.22
CA LEU A 102 21.92 5.21 20.58
C LEU A 102 22.51 5.50 19.19
N GLN A 103 23.81 5.27 18.99
CA GLN A 103 24.42 5.42 17.66
C GLN A 103 23.92 4.36 16.68
N LEU A 104 23.84 3.10 17.12
CA LEU A 104 23.29 2.01 16.32
C LEU A 104 21.81 2.24 15.97
N ALA A 105 20.99 2.62 16.97
CA ALA A 105 19.58 2.92 16.78
C ALA A 105 19.36 4.13 15.86
N SER A 106 20.19 5.17 15.96
CA SER A 106 20.15 6.33 15.06
C SER A 106 20.46 5.95 13.61
N ALA A 107 21.41 5.02 13.40
CA ALA A 107 21.68 4.44 12.10
C ALA A 107 20.49 3.63 11.54
N HIS A 108 19.89 2.76 12.37
CA HIS A 108 18.72 1.96 11.99
C HIS A 108 17.50 2.81 11.66
N ALA A 109 17.28 3.90 12.39
CA ALA A 109 16.16 4.82 12.14
C ALA A 109 16.11 5.37 10.70
N LYS A 110 17.23 5.37 9.96
CA LYS A 110 17.27 5.83 8.57
C LYS A 110 16.54 4.94 7.57
N VAL A 111 16.35 3.65 7.88
CA VAL A 111 15.62 2.70 7.02
C VAL A 111 14.22 2.40 7.52
N ILE A 112 13.87 2.90 8.70
CA ILE A 112 12.50 2.83 9.18
C ILE A 112 11.74 3.90 8.41
N GLU A 113 10.85 3.47 7.52
CA GLU A 113 10.12 4.35 6.63
C GLU A 113 9.27 5.32 7.47
N GLN A 114 9.66 6.59 7.44
CA GLN A 114 8.80 7.69 7.92
C GLN A 114 7.91 8.23 6.80
N GLN A 115 8.07 7.72 5.57
CA GLN A 115 7.25 8.08 4.43
C GLN A 115 5.87 7.45 4.58
N ASP A 116 4.99 8.18 5.23
CA ASP A 116 3.58 8.13 4.85
C ASP A 116 3.37 9.24 3.84
N ALA A 117 2.94 8.89 2.63
CA ALA A 117 2.31 9.84 1.75
C ALA A 117 1.27 9.14 0.86
N GLY A 118 0.02 9.27 1.29
CA GLY A 118 -1.16 9.07 0.46
C GLY A 118 -1.42 7.65 -0.03
N VAL A 119 -1.79 7.52 -1.29
CA VAL A 119 -2.40 6.30 -1.87
C VAL A 119 -1.47 5.09 -2.00
N HIS A 120 -0.17 5.28 -1.77
CA HIS A 120 0.85 4.23 -1.83
C HIS A 120 1.43 3.88 -0.46
N ALA A 121 0.83 4.36 0.63
CA ALA A 121 1.18 3.93 1.97
C ALA A 121 1.18 2.40 2.08
N ILE A 122 2.04 1.84 2.92
CA ILE A 122 2.21 0.40 3.12
C ILE A 122 2.16 0.11 4.61
N TRP A 123 1.46 -0.95 4.97
CA TRP A 123 1.40 -1.43 6.35
C TRP A 123 2.65 -2.25 6.74
N PRO A 124 3.15 -2.14 7.99
CA PRO A 124 2.74 -1.19 9.02
C PRO A 124 3.18 0.25 8.69
N GLY A 125 2.37 1.25 9.03
CA GLY A 125 2.60 2.64 8.59
C GLY A 125 3.85 3.32 9.16
N LYS A 126 3.84 4.66 9.12
CA LYS A 126 4.94 5.52 9.54
C LYS A 126 5.62 5.08 10.84
N GLY A 127 6.95 4.94 10.78
CA GLY A 127 7.78 4.63 11.95
C GLY A 127 7.77 3.17 12.39
N SER A 128 7.06 2.29 11.67
CA SER A 128 6.93 0.87 12.03
C SER A 128 7.41 -0.08 10.94
N LEU A 129 7.35 0.31 9.66
CA LEU A 129 7.87 -0.50 8.57
C LEU A 129 9.35 -0.22 8.30
N VAL A 130 10.14 -1.27 8.20
CA VAL A 130 11.49 -1.19 7.67
C VAL A 130 11.46 -1.27 6.14
N PHE A 131 11.99 -0.25 5.48
CA PHE A 131 12.12 -0.17 4.03
C PHE A 131 13.58 0.03 3.61
N PHE A 132 14.13 -0.96 2.93
CA PHE A 132 15.43 -0.89 2.29
C PHE A 132 15.32 -0.17 0.94
N SER A 133 15.59 1.13 0.98
CA SER A 133 15.51 2.04 -0.18
C SER A 133 16.76 2.06 -1.07
N ALA A 134 17.86 1.46 -0.64
CA ALA A 134 19.07 1.24 -1.41
C ALA A 134 19.26 -0.25 -1.73
N GLU A 135 20.29 -0.59 -2.51
CA GLU A 135 20.67 -1.99 -2.71
C GLU A 135 20.97 -2.68 -1.37
N LEU A 136 20.55 -3.94 -1.22
CA LEU A 136 20.70 -4.66 0.05
C LEU A 136 22.17 -4.78 0.49
N THR A 137 23.11 -4.75 -0.46
CA THR A 137 24.56 -4.77 -0.22
C THR A 137 25.10 -3.52 0.49
N GLU A 138 24.35 -2.41 0.49
CA GLU A 138 24.77 -1.16 1.14
C GLU A 138 24.52 -1.14 2.65
N TYR A 139 23.77 -2.11 3.17
CA TYR A 139 23.41 -2.18 4.58
C TYR A 139 24.36 -3.08 5.38
N ALA A 140 24.72 -2.61 6.58
CA ALA A 140 25.47 -3.41 7.54
C ALA A 140 24.62 -4.58 8.07
N PRO A 141 25.24 -5.67 8.57
CA PRO A 141 24.50 -6.88 8.97
C PRO A 141 23.43 -6.64 10.04
N SER A 142 23.68 -5.72 10.98
CA SER A 142 22.71 -5.37 12.03
C SER A 142 21.42 -4.76 11.51
N PHE A 143 21.41 -4.16 10.31
CA PHE A 143 20.17 -3.66 9.75
C PHE A 143 19.17 -4.79 9.55
N PHE A 144 19.61 -5.99 9.19
CA PHE A 144 18.74 -7.14 8.91
C PHE A 144 18.18 -7.84 10.16
N VAL A 145 18.65 -7.45 11.35
CA VAL A 145 18.25 -8.05 12.64
C VAL A 145 17.91 -7.00 13.70
N MET A 146 17.60 -5.76 13.29
CA MET A 146 17.27 -4.67 14.22
C MET A 146 16.02 -4.99 15.07
N ASP A 147 15.93 -4.39 16.25
CA ASP A 147 14.85 -4.60 17.23
C ASP A 147 13.45 -4.20 16.72
N GLN A 148 13.39 -3.35 15.71
CA GLN A 148 12.14 -2.92 15.06
C GLN A 148 11.70 -3.86 13.91
N MET A 149 12.47 -4.89 13.58
CA MET A 149 12.10 -5.79 12.49
C MET A 149 11.10 -6.84 12.89
N GLY A 150 10.16 -7.12 11.97
CA GLY A 150 9.34 -8.32 12.03
C GLY A 150 8.43 -8.41 13.24
N LEU A 151 8.13 -7.31 13.94
CA LEU A 151 7.31 -7.27 15.16
C LEU A 151 5.97 -8.00 14.96
N SER A 152 5.97 -9.30 15.26
CA SER A 152 4.85 -10.21 15.16
C SER A 152 4.86 -11.03 16.45
N PRO A 153 3.90 -10.84 17.36
CA PRO A 153 3.86 -11.58 18.61
C PRO A 153 3.79 -13.10 18.36
N PRO A 154 4.51 -13.95 19.14
CA PRO A 154 5.45 -13.63 20.21
C PRO A 154 6.93 -13.54 19.76
N GLY A 155 7.67 -12.60 20.37
CA GLY A 155 9.11 -12.41 20.17
C GLY A 155 9.47 -11.39 19.08
N THR A 156 10.74 -11.41 18.64
CA THR A 156 11.30 -10.48 17.64
C THR A 156 10.79 -10.73 16.22
N GLY A 157 9.97 -11.78 16.01
CA GLY A 157 9.45 -12.17 14.69
C GLY A 157 10.50 -12.53 13.62
N ILE A 158 11.75 -12.76 14.05
CA ILE A 158 12.87 -13.18 13.21
C ILE A 158 13.33 -14.58 13.66
N ARG A 159 13.84 -15.36 12.72
CA ARG A 159 14.55 -16.62 12.97
C ARG A 159 15.95 -16.51 12.39
N MET A 160 16.95 -16.76 13.25
CA MET A 160 18.36 -16.79 12.87
C MET A 160 18.86 -18.23 12.83
N GLU A 161 19.64 -18.57 11.81
CA GLU A 161 20.24 -19.88 11.65
C GLU A 161 21.69 -19.71 11.19
N LEU A 162 22.63 -20.25 11.96
CA LEU A 162 24.04 -20.26 11.58
C LEU A 162 24.24 -21.27 10.44
N LEU A 163 24.89 -20.83 9.37
CA LEU A 163 25.14 -21.68 8.20
C LEU A 163 26.55 -22.26 8.24
N LYS A 164 27.56 -21.38 8.28
CA LYS A 164 28.98 -21.77 8.34
C LYS A 164 29.84 -20.64 8.88
N SER A 165 31.05 -20.98 9.30
CA SER A 165 32.07 -20.00 9.68
C SER A 165 33.43 -20.42 9.11
N ARG A 166 34.26 -19.46 8.72
CA ARG A 166 35.63 -19.72 8.26
C ARG A 166 36.59 -18.62 8.68
N PRO A 167 37.87 -18.95 8.93
CA PRO A 167 38.87 -17.94 9.21
C PRO A 167 39.09 -17.01 8.01
N LEU A 168 39.41 -15.76 8.31
CA LEU A 168 39.91 -14.77 7.36
C LEU A 168 41.39 -14.48 7.68
N PRO A 169 42.15 -13.91 6.73
CA PRO A 169 43.36 -13.17 7.06
C PRO A 169 43.12 -12.20 8.23
N ALA A 170 44.12 -12.03 9.09
CA ALA A 170 44.00 -11.22 10.29
C ALA A 170 43.54 -9.79 9.94
N ALA A 171 42.59 -9.27 10.72
CA ALA A 171 42.14 -7.90 10.59
C ALA A 171 43.20 -6.96 11.15
N SER A 172 43.40 -5.80 10.52
CA SER A 172 44.35 -4.80 10.98
C SER A 172 43.69 -3.45 11.26
N PHE A 173 44.07 -2.82 12.38
CA PHE A 173 43.56 -1.50 12.80
C PHE A 173 44.58 -0.78 13.67
N ARG A 174 44.32 0.50 14.00
CA ARG A 174 45.16 1.28 14.92
C ARG A 174 44.40 1.52 16.22
N LEU A 175 45.08 1.54 17.37
CA LEU A 175 44.51 1.88 18.67
C LEU A 175 44.71 3.38 18.97
N GLY A 176 44.23 4.23 18.06
CA GLY A 176 44.44 5.69 18.06
C GLY A 176 45.19 6.19 16.82
N GLU A 177 45.01 7.46 16.45
CA GLU A 177 45.49 8.04 15.18
C GLU A 177 46.99 7.84 14.90
N LYS A 178 47.82 7.93 15.96
CA LYS A 178 49.28 7.83 15.90
C LYS A 178 49.83 6.48 16.38
N ALA A 179 48.97 5.52 16.72
CA ALA A 179 49.40 4.21 17.19
C ALA A 179 49.89 3.33 16.04
N ALA A 180 50.79 2.39 16.36
CA ALA A 180 51.20 1.35 15.42
C ALA A 180 50.00 0.48 15.02
N MET A 181 50.04 -0.05 13.80
CA MET A 181 49.02 -0.98 13.32
C MET A 181 49.14 -2.30 14.10
N VAL A 182 48.00 -2.78 14.61
CA VAL A 182 47.89 -4.07 15.29
C VAL A 182 47.08 -5.03 14.43
N ALA A 183 47.28 -6.33 14.65
CA ALA A 183 46.57 -7.39 13.94
C ALA A 183 45.80 -8.29 14.93
N ALA A 184 44.57 -8.65 14.59
CA ALA A 184 43.74 -9.58 15.34
C ALA A 184 43.22 -10.70 14.41
N PRO A 185 43.23 -11.97 14.84
CA PRO A 185 42.57 -13.04 14.09
C PRO A 185 41.11 -12.69 13.78
N ALA A 186 40.70 -12.94 12.54
CA ALA A 186 39.35 -12.65 12.05
C ALA A 186 38.66 -13.91 11.54
N THR A 187 37.36 -14.00 11.74
CA THR A 187 36.51 -15.10 11.25
C THR A 187 35.25 -14.51 10.65
N ILE A 188 34.87 -14.97 9.47
CA ILE A 188 33.58 -14.63 8.87
C ILE A 188 32.55 -15.70 9.22
N VAL A 189 31.37 -15.27 9.60
CA VAL A 189 30.25 -16.13 10.01
C VAL A 189 29.07 -15.82 9.10
N GLU A 190 28.57 -16.82 8.39
CA GLU A 190 27.36 -16.72 7.58
C GLU A 190 26.14 -17.16 8.38
N MET A 191 25.11 -16.32 8.34
CA MET A 191 23.87 -16.50 9.08
C MET A 191 22.69 -16.24 8.16
N LYS A 192 21.73 -17.16 8.16
CA LYS A 192 20.44 -16.96 7.52
C LYS A 192 19.51 -16.23 8.50
N VAL A 193 18.86 -15.19 8.00
CA VAL A 193 17.81 -14.44 8.70
C VAL A 193 16.50 -14.66 7.95
N ALA A 194 15.50 -15.21 8.64
CA ALA A 194 14.16 -15.42 8.09
C ALA A 194 13.13 -14.64 8.91
N TYR A 195 12.27 -13.89 8.22
CA TYR A 195 11.17 -13.16 8.83
C TYR A 195 9.96 -14.09 8.95
N LYS A 196 9.23 -14.04 10.07
CA LYS A 196 8.12 -14.98 10.33
C LYS A 196 6.81 -14.55 9.71
N ASP A 197 6.58 -13.24 9.60
CA ASP A 197 5.30 -12.67 9.21
C ASP A 197 5.43 -11.88 7.90
N PRO A 198 4.69 -12.25 6.84
CA PRO A 198 4.68 -11.52 5.58
C PRO A 198 4.15 -10.09 5.72
N LEU A 199 3.42 -9.72 6.77
CA LEU A 199 2.82 -8.39 6.89
C LEU A 199 3.71 -7.37 7.59
N THR A 200 4.69 -7.83 8.37
CA THR A 200 5.63 -6.97 9.12
C THR A 200 7.08 -7.16 8.71
N SER A 201 7.34 -8.05 7.74
CA SER A 201 8.67 -8.22 7.18
C SER A 201 9.15 -6.98 6.41
N PRO A 202 10.47 -6.75 6.31
CA PRO A 202 11.01 -5.59 5.61
C PRO A 202 10.59 -5.55 4.14
N VAL A 203 10.45 -4.35 3.59
CA VAL A 203 10.23 -4.13 2.15
C VAL A 203 11.54 -3.72 1.50
N THR A 204 11.73 -4.09 0.24
CA THR A 204 12.79 -3.59 -0.62
C THR A 204 12.26 -3.41 -2.04
N PHE A 205 13.04 -2.77 -2.92
CA PHE A 205 12.72 -2.76 -4.35
C PHE A 205 12.94 -4.15 -4.96
N ALA A 206 12.15 -4.49 -5.98
CA ALA A 206 12.31 -5.74 -6.72
C ALA A 206 13.71 -5.79 -7.37
N PRO A 207 14.39 -6.96 -7.37
CA PRO A 207 15.71 -7.12 -7.97
C PRO A 207 15.77 -6.67 -9.43
N GLY A 208 16.83 -5.95 -9.81
CA GLY A 208 17.08 -5.54 -11.20
C GLY A 208 16.24 -4.35 -11.69
N LEU A 209 15.43 -3.73 -10.84
CA LEU A 209 14.52 -2.63 -11.19
C LEU A 209 14.82 -1.31 -10.45
N LEU A 210 16.06 -1.06 -10.04
CA LEU A 210 16.52 0.27 -9.61
C LEU A 210 16.64 1.25 -10.79
N THR A 211 15.57 1.39 -11.55
CA THR A 211 15.41 2.45 -12.51
C THR A 211 14.77 3.64 -11.82
N LYS A 212 15.60 4.54 -11.26
CA LYS A 212 15.23 5.95 -11.05
C LYS A 212 15.05 6.66 -12.42
N LEU A 213 14.26 6.09 -13.32
CA LEU A 213 14.18 6.58 -14.70
C LEU A 213 13.27 7.82 -14.80
N THR A 214 12.22 7.93 -13.99
CA THR A 214 11.37 9.14 -13.92
C THR A 214 10.61 9.21 -12.58
N ASN A 215 10.03 10.37 -12.26
CA ASN A 215 9.12 10.55 -11.13
C ASN A 215 7.77 9.82 -11.30
N VAL A 216 7.51 9.25 -12.49
CA VAL A 216 6.23 8.64 -12.87
C VAL A 216 6.27 7.12 -12.71
N VAL A 217 7.42 6.48 -12.93
CA VAL A 217 7.58 5.03 -12.81
C VAL A 217 8.17 4.69 -11.45
N LYS A 218 7.31 4.25 -10.51
CA LYS A 218 7.77 3.74 -9.22
C LYS A 218 8.29 2.31 -9.38
N SER A 219 9.51 2.05 -8.92
CA SER A 219 10.07 0.70 -8.86
C SER A 219 9.15 -0.23 -8.05
N PRO A 220 8.80 -1.42 -8.57
CA PRO A 220 8.01 -2.38 -7.82
C PRO A 220 8.66 -2.70 -6.48
N LYS A 221 7.84 -2.75 -5.43
CA LYS A 221 8.27 -3.12 -4.07
C LYS A 221 7.98 -4.59 -3.84
N GLN A 222 8.79 -5.25 -3.01
CA GLN A 222 8.59 -6.64 -2.59
C GLN A 222 8.90 -6.81 -1.09
N ALA A 223 8.17 -7.71 -0.43
CA ALA A 223 8.39 -8.04 0.98
C ALA A 223 9.45 -9.14 1.11
N LEU A 224 10.46 -8.91 1.94
CA LEU A 224 11.58 -9.82 2.13
C LEU A 224 11.18 -10.96 3.06
N LYS A 225 11.44 -12.20 2.65
CA LYS A 225 11.16 -13.43 3.42
C LYS A 225 12.39 -13.91 4.16
N GLN A 226 13.53 -13.92 3.49
CA GLN A 226 14.80 -14.31 4.09
C GLN A 226 15.98 -13.71 3.34
N VAL A 227 17.11 -13.60 4.04
CA VAL A 227 18.42 -13.23 3.51
C VAL A 227 19.52 -14.05 4.17
N THR A 228 20.67 -14.14 3.51
CA THR A 228 21.91 -14.54 4.17
C THR A 228 22.76 -13.30 4.43
N ILE A 229 23.25 -13.16 5.66
CA ILE A 229 24.15 -12.09 6.07
C ILE A 229 25.47 -12.67 6.58
N ARG A 230 26.52 -11.85 6.50
CA ARG A 230 27.87 -12.17 6.96
C ARG A 230 28.26 -11.26 8.11
N TRP A 231 28.73 -11.86 9.20
CA TRP A 231 29.33 -11.17 10.33
C TRP A 231 30.84 -11.39 10.32
N VAL A 232 31.62 -10.36 10.60
CA VAL A 232 33.05 -10.51 10.86
C VAL A 232 33.26 -10.45 12.37
N VAL A 233 34.00 -11.42 12.90
CA VAL A 233 34.28 -11.57 14.33
C VAL A 233 35.78 -11.57 14.54
N LEU A 234 36.26 -10.71 15.43
CA LEU A 234 37.65 -10.63 15.86
C LEU A 234 37.82 -11.41 17.16
N SER A 235 38.97 -12.08 17.33
CA SER A 235 39.32 -12.80 18.55
C SER A 235 40.73 -12.43 19.04
N GLY A 236 41.10 -12.85 20.25
CA GLY A 236 42.41 -12.54 20.84
C GLY A 236 42.58 -11.08 21.26
N LEU A 237 41.49 -10.31 21.34
CA LEU A 237 41.53 -8.86 21.59
C LEU A 237 42.06 -8.51 22.99
N ARG A 238 41.98 -9.42 23.97
CA ARG A 238 42.55 -9.18 25.30
C ARG A 238 44.05 -8.93 25.27
N LYS A 239 44.77 -9.59 24.34
CA LYS A 239 46.22 -9.38 24.14
C LYS A 239 46.54 -7.98 23.63
N LEU A 240 45.57 -7.33 22.99
CA LEU A 240 45.67 -5.97 22.46
C LEU A 240 45.14 -4.91 23.45
N GLY A 241 44.79 -5.30 24.68
CA GLY A 241 44.36 -4.39 25.74
C GLY A 241 42.86 -4.17 25.85
N PHE A 242 42.04 -4.91 25.09
CA PHE A 242 40.58 -4.87 25.20
C PHE A 242 40.07 -5.64 26.43
N PRO A 243 38.93 -5.24 27.01
CA PRO A 243 38.34 -5.92 28.16
C PRO A 243 37.65 -7.25 27.79
N ALA A 244 37.32 -7.45 26.52
CA ALA A 244 36.75 -8.68 25.96
C ALA A 244 37.73 -9.32 24.96
N ASP A 245 37.68 -10.66 24.84
CA ASP A 245 38.58 -11.38 23.92
C ASP A 245 38.01 -11.46 22.50
N ILE A 246 36.68 -11.41 22.37
CA ILE A 246 35.96 -11.55 21.11
C ILE A 246 35.09 -10.32 20.91
N ALA A 247 35.03 -9.82 19.68
CA ALA A 247 34.13 -8.74 19.27
C ALA A 247 33.60 -8.95 17.85
N VAL A 248 32.37 -8.52 17.61
CA VAL A 248 31.70 -8.51 16.30
C VAL A 248 31.89 -7.15 15.65
N VAL A 249 32.37 -7.16 14.41
CA VAL A 249 32.51 -5.97 13.58
C VAL A 249 31.17 -5.71 12.91
N ASN A 250 30.40 -4.80 13.51
CA ASN A 250 29.13 -4.33 13.00
C ASN A 250 29.21 -2.83 12.77
N LEU A 251 29.96 -2.39 11.77
CA LEU A 251 30.10 -0.96 11.50
C LEU A 251 28.91 -0.49 10.63
N PRO A 252 27.97 0.33 11.12
CA PRO A 252 26.85 0.82 10.34
C PRO A 252 27.00 2.31 10.02
N ALA A 253 26.50 2.74 8.85
CA ALA A 253 25.84 4.01 8.65
C ALA A 253 26.20 5.21 9.57
N GLY A 254 27.16 6.04 9.15
CA GLY A 254 27.47 7.34 9.80
C GLY A 254 28.83 7.33 10.49
N ARG A 255 29.86 7.75 9.75
CA ARG A 255 31.26 7.85 10.20
C ARG A 255 31.45 8.96 11.24
N PRO A 256 32.25 8.72 12.28
CA PRO A 256 33.03 9.80 12.88
C PRO A 256 34.55 9.62 12.78
N ASP A 257 35.09 8.41 12.62
CA ASP A 257 36.54 8.17 12.69
C ASP A 257 37.00 6.96 11.86
N GLU A 258 37.80 7.21 10.81
CA GLU A 258 38.34 6.16 9.92
C GLU A 258 39.37 5.25 10.63
N SER A 259 39.97 5.71 11.74
CA SER A 259 40.98 4.94 12.48
C SER A 259 40.40 3.74 13.25
N ALA A 260 39.09 3.77 13.53
CA ALA A 260 38.36 2.74 14.26
C ALA A 260 37.83 1.60 13.37
N VAL A 261 38.02 1.68 12.05
CA VAL A 261 37.53 0.66 11.11
C VAL A 261 38.62 -0.39 10.88
N PRO A 262 38.43 -1.65 11.29
CA PRO A 262 39.39 -2.69 11.00
C PRO A 262 39.37 -3.03 9.51
N PHE A 263 40.56 -2.98 8.91
CA PHE A 263 40.77 -3.49 7.57
C PHE A 263 40.66 -5.02 7.61
N VAL A 264 39.77 -5.55 6.79
CA VAL A 264 39.48 -6.98 6.63
C VAL A 264 39.43 -7.28 5.15
N THR A 265 39.89 -8.46 4.74
CA THR A 265 39.88 -8.85 3.31
C THR A 265 38.48 -9.08 2.78
N GLU A 266 37.52 -9.34 3.66
CA GLU A 266 36.10 -9.49 3.35
C GLU A 266 35.26 -8.78 4.41
N THR A 267 34.29 -7.98 3.97
CA THR A 267 33.42 -7.20 4.85
C THR A 267 32.18 -8.00 5.24
N GLY A 268 31.64 -7.70 6.43
CA GLY A 268 30.29 -8.13 6.78
C GLY A 268 29.26 -7.44 5.90
N GLY A 269 28.08 -8.04 5.76
CA GLY A 269 26.93 -7.45 5.07
C GLY A 269 26.00 -8.50 4.48
N TYR A 270 25.11 -8.08 3.60
CA TYR A 270 24.27 -8.97 2.80
C TYR A 270 25.12 -9.85 1.87
N GLU A 271 24.76 -11.12 1.76
CA GLU A 271 25.31 -12.04 0.75
C GLU A 271 24.54 -11.86 -0.56
N THR A 272 25.25 -11.53 -1.64
CA THR A 272 24.64 -11.24 -2.95
C THR A 272 23.82 -12.43 -3.45
N ASN A 273 22.66 -12.14 -4.06
CA ASN A 273 21.71 -13.15 -4.57
C ASN A 273 21.14 -14.13 -3.52
N SER A 274 21.25 -13.82 -2.22
CA SER A 274 20.69 -14.67 -1.15
C SER A 274 19.27 -14.29 -0.70
N GLY A 275 18.78 -13.14 -1.16
CA GLY A 275 17.44 -12.64 -0.86
C GLY A 275 16.35 -13.52 -1.46
N VAL A 276 15.33 -13.80 -0.65
CA VAL A 276 14.10 -14.44 -1.09
C VAL A 276 12.94 -13.62 -0.58
N TRP A 277 11.92 -13.45 -1.42
CA TRP A 277 10.76 -12.61 -1.16
C TRP A 277 9.53 -13.47 -0.86
N TRP A 278 8.57 -12.88 -0.16
CA TRP A 278 7.27 -13.51 0.07
C TRP A 278 6.47 -13.54 -1.23
N GLY A 279 5.87 -14.69 -1.50
CA GLY A 279 4.86 -14.85 -2.54
C GLY A 279 3.51 -15.33 -2.00
N PRO A 280 2.50 -15.42 -2.87
CA PRO A 280 1.13 -15.80 -2.49
C PRO A 280 1.06 -17.21 -1.89
N ALA A 281 1.88 -18.14 -2.39
CA ALA A 281 1.90 -19.52 -1.92
C ALA A 281 2.52 -19.67 -0.52
N ASP A 282 3.28 -18.69 -0.05
CA ASP A 282 4.02 -18.79 1.21
C ASP A 282 3.13 -18.51 2.45
N ALA A 283 2.07 -17.72 2.29
CA ALA A 283 1.27 -17.24 3.42
C ALA A 283 -0.17 -16.86 3.04
N SER A 284 -0.85 -17.70 2.25
CA SER A 284 -2.23 -17.44 1.80
C SER A 284 -3.20 -17.16 2.95
N GLY A 285 -3.16 -17.94 4.03
CA GLY A 285 -4.01 -17.75 5.23
C GLY A 285 -3.84 -16.37 5.89
N PRO A 286 -2.62 -15.97 6.30
CA PRO A 286 -2.34 -14.64 6.82
C PRO A 286 -2.76 -13.49 5.89
N LEU A 287 -2.58 -13.63 4.57
CA LEU A 287 -2.98 -12.61 3.61
C LEU A 287 -4.50 -12.45 3.53
N VAL A 288 -5.26 -13.56 3.48
CA VAL A 288 -6.72 -13.53 3.52
C VAL A 288 -7.22 -12.89 4.83
N ALA A 289 -6.62 -13.26 5.96
CA ALA A 289 -6.95 -12.66 7.25
C ALA A 289 -6.62 -11.15 7.29
N ALA A 290 -5.53 -10.71 6.65
CA ALA A 290 -5.19 -9.30 6.53
C ALA A 290 -6.24 -8.51 5.74
N VAL A 291 -6.74 -9.06 4.63
CA VAL A 291 -7.82 -8.41 3.86
C VAL A 291 -9.10 -8.30 4.69
N GLY A 292 -9.44 -9.34 5.45
CA GLY A 292 -10.56 -9.29 6.39
C GLY A 292 -10.38 -8.24 7.50
N ARG A 293 -9.16 -8.06 8.01
CA ARG A 293 -8.84 -7.01 9.00
C ARG A 293 -8.87 -5.61 8.42
N ALA A 294 -8.49 -5.43 7.15
CA ALA A 294 -8.47 -4.12 6.53
C ALA A 294 -9.84 -3.43 6.60
N SER A 295 -10.96 -4.16 6.43
CA SER A 295 -12.30 -3.57 6.53
C SER A 295 -12.70 -3.11 7.94
N GLN A 296 -11.98 -3.56 8.97
CA GLN A 296 -12.24 -3.24 10.38
C GLN A 296 -11.42 -2.05 10.86
N LEU A 297 -10.45 -1.57 10.09
CA LEU A 297 -9.64 -0.42 10.48
C LEU A 297 -10.44 0.89 10.30
N PRO A 298 -10.47 1.76 11.31
CA PRO A 298 -11.27 2.99 11.28
C PRO A 298 -10.74 3.98 10.24
N GLU A 299 -9.42 4.15 10.18
CA GLU A 299 -8.78 5.12 9.30
C GLU A 299 -8.60 4.56 7.89
N GLN A 300 -9.04 5.33 6.89
CA GLN A 300 -8.96 4.93 5.50
C GLN A 300 -7.52 4.71 5.04
N GLN A 301 -6.59 5.54 5.52
CA GLN A 301 -5.17 5.42 5.18
C GLN A 301 -4.62 4.06 5.62
N ASP A 302 -4.98 3.58 6.81
CA ASP A 302 -4.56 2.27 7.32
C ASP A 302 -5.19 1.12 6.52
N ARG A 303 -6.45 1.26 6.09
CA ARG A 303 -7.09 0.30 5.18
C ARG A 303 -6.31 0.18 3.88
N VAL A 304 -6.05 1.31 3.22
CA VAL A 304 -5.29 1.37 1.96
C VAL A 304 -3.87 0.82 2.16
N ALA A 305 -3.20 1.16 3.27
CA ALA A 305 -1.87 0.69 3.57
C ALA A 305 -1.81 -0.84 3.75
N MET A 306 -2.79 -1.42 4.45
CA MET A 306 -2.88 -2.87 4.63
C MET A 306 -3.19 -3.59 3.32
N LEU A 307 -4.09 -3.05 2.50
CA LEU A 307 -4.40 -3.62 1.18
C LEU A 307 -3.18 -3.53 0.23
N ASN A 308 -2.46 -2.41 0.23
CA ASN A 308 -1.21 -2.27 -0.50
C ASN A 308 -0.16 -3.28 -0.04
N ARG A 309 -0.07 -3.54 1.28
CA ARG A 309 0.83 -4.57 1.81
C ARG A 309 0.49 -5.96 1.29
N VAL A 310 -0.80 -6.33 1.28
CA VAL A 310 -1.25 -7.60 0.72
C VAL A 310 -0.89 -7.69 -0.77
N LEU A 311 -1.17 -6.65 -1.55
CA LEU A 311 -0.96 -6.63 -3.00
C LEU A 311 0.52 -6.57 -3.43
N ILE A 312 1.43 -6.22 -2.53
CA ILE A 312 2.88 -6.36 -2.77
C ILE A 312 3.31 -7.84 -2.74
N ILE A 313 2.59 -8.68 -1.99
CA ILE A 313 2.93 -10.08 -1.75
C ILE A 313 2.12 -11.01 -2.65
N ASP A 314 0.83 -10.72 -2.78
CA ASP A 314 -0.08 -11.36 -3.72
C ASP A 314 -0.73 -10.29 -4.63
N PRO A 315 -0.09 -9.94 -5.76
CA PRO A 315 -0.59 -8.94 -6.68
C PRO A 315 -1.93 -9.27 -7.34
N LEU A 316 -2.38 -10.53 -7.25
CA LEU A 316 -3.60 -11.06 -7.86
C LEU A 316 -4.68 -11.38 -6.82
N GLN A 317 -4.50 -10.97 -5.56
CA GLN A 317 -5.49 -11.17 -4.51
C GLN A 317 -6.79 -10.42 -4.85
N ALA A 318 -7.83 -11.18 -5.21
CA ALA A 318 -9.07 -10.65 -5.78
C ALA A 318 -9.89 -9.78 -4.82
N GLU A 319 -10.07 -10.20 -3.57
CA GLU A 319 -10.77 -9.43 -2.53
C GLU A 319 -10.04 -8.12 -2.18
N ALA A 320 -8.71 -8.14 -2.09
CA ALA A 320 -7.90 -6.95 -1.82
C ALA A 320 -8.05 -5.93 -2.95
N LEU A 321 -7.97 -6.40 -4.20
CA LEU A 321 -8.21 -5.57 -5.38
C LEU A 321 -9.63 -5.00 -5.38
N THR A 322 -10.64 -5.79 -5.02
CA THR A 322 -12.05 -5.38 -4.95
C THR A 322 -12.30 -4.29 -3.91
N ILE A 323 -11.73 -4.44 -2.71
CA ILE A 323 -11.90 -3.44 -1.64
C ILE A 323 -11.12 -2.17 -2.00
N LEU A 324 -9.88 -2.32 -2.48
CA LEU A 324 -9.05 -1.17 -2.80
C LEU A 324 -9.60 -0.36 -3.97
N SER A 325 -10.09 -1.01 -5.04
CA SER A 325 -10.69 -0.28 -6.18
C SER A 325 -11.90 0.54 -5.74
N ARG A 326 -12.73 -0.01 -4.85
CA ARG A 326 -13.89 0.68 -4.28
C ARG A 326 -13.49 1.87 -3.41
N GLU A 327 -12.53 1.70 -2.51
CA GLU A 327 -12.02 2.77 -1.64
C GLU A 327 -11.44 3.93 -2.45
N LEU A 328 -10.64 3.64 -3.48
CA LEU A 328 -10.05 4.64 -4.36
C LEU A 328 -11.14 5.38 -5.16
N TYR A 329 -12.07 4.65 -5.78
CA TYR A 329 -13.17 5.23 -6.55
C TYR A 329 -14.05 6.16 -5.72
N GLN A 330 -14.48 5.70 -4.53
CA GLN A 330 -15.31 6.50 -3.63
C GLN A 330 -14.57 7.75 -3.12
N THR A 331 -13.25 7.67 -2.97
CA THR A 331 -12.46 8.84 -2.59
C THR A 331 -12.43 9.88 -3.69
N VAL A 332 -12.24 9.47 -4.96
CA VAL A 332 -12.33 10.38 -6.11
C VAL A 332 -13.70 11.05 -6.15
N LEU A 333 -14.80 10.30 -5.98
CA LEU A 333 -16.14 10.89 -5.94
C LEU A 333 -16.31 11.91 -4.81
N ARG A 334 -15.83 11.60 -3.59
CA ARG A 334 -15.88 12.52 -2.46
C ARG A 334 -15.04 13.79 -2.69
N MET A 335 -13.90 13.68 -3.36
CA MET A 335 -13.11 14.86 -3.74
C MET A 335 -13.88 15.75 -4.73
N GLY A 336 -14.66 15.15 -5.64
CA GLY A 336 -15.58 15.88 -6.50
C GLY A 336 -16.65 16.61 -5.69
N ALA A 337 -17.26 15.92 -4.71
CA ALA A 337 -18.23 16.53 -3.79
C ALA A 337 -17.65 17.73 -3.03
N THR A 338 -16.42 17.63 -2.53
CA THR A 338 -15.71 18.72 -1.88
C THR A 338 -15.43 19.89 -2.83
N ALA A 339 -15.12 19.60 -4.10
CA ALA A 339 -14.84 20.63 -5.09
C ALA A 339 -16.10 21.42 -5.49
N HIS A 340 -17.23 20.75 -5.72
CA HIS A 340 -18.46 21.42 -6.15
C HIS A 340 -19.35 21.95 -5.02
N GLN A 341 -19.21 21.41 -3.79
CA GLN A 341 -19.91 21.89 -2.57
C GLN A 341 -21.45 21.92 -2.66
N VAL A 342 -22.03 21.07 -3.51
CA VAL A 342 -23.50 20.97 -3.67
C VAL A 342 -24.01 19.88 -2.74
N ALA A 343 -24.97 20.23 -1.88
CA ALA A 343 -25.60 19.28 -0.98
C ALA A 343 -26.56 18.35 -1.75
N ILE A 344 -26.32 17.05 -1.68
CA ILE A 344 -27.21 16.01 -2.23
C ILE A 344 -27.57 15.05 -1.10
N GLY A 345 -28.87 14.92 -0.80
CA GLY A 345 -29.34 14.20 0.38
C GLY A 345 -29.37 12.67 0.24
N ASP A 346 -29.27 12.15 -0.97
CA ASP A 346 -29.34 10.71 -1.27
C ASP A 346 -27.97 10.18 -1.77
N PRO A 347 -27.47 9.04 -1.23
CA PRO A 347 -26.17 8.51 -1.63
C PRO A 347 -26.06 8.09 -3.10
N ALA A 348 -27.12 7.54 -3.69
CA ALA A 348 -27.09 7.08 -5.08
C ALA A 348 -27.09 8.27 -6.05
N LEU A 349 -27.91 9.28 -5.76
CA LEU A 349 -27.90 10.54 -6.51
C LEU A 349 -26.56 11.27 -6.33
N ALA A 350 -26.01 11.31 -5.11
CA ALA A 350 -24.73 11.95 -4.84
C ALA A 350 -23.60 11.29 -5.64
N ALA A 351 -23.55 9.96 -5.66
CA ALA A 351 -22.56 9.23 -6.46
C ALA A 351 -22.67 9.61 -7.95
N ARG A 352 -23.88 9.57 -8.52
CA ARG A 352 -24.08 9.94 -9.93
C ARG A 352 -23.74 11.41 -10.22
N PHE A 353 -24.11 12.31 -9.30
CA PHE A 353 -23.80 13.73 -9.43
C PHE A 353 -22.29 13.97 -9.46
N ASN A 354 -21.55 13.32 -8.57
CA ASN A 354 -20.08 13.39 -8.51
C ASN A 354 -19.43 12.80 -9.77
N GLU A 355 -19.98 11.73 -10.32
CA GLU A 355 -19.52 11.15 -11.60
C GLU A 355 -19.73 12.13 -12.76
N LEU A 356 -20.91 12.77 -12.83
CA LEU A 356 -21.20 13.79 -13.85
C LEU A 356 -20.28 15.00 -13.70
N TYR A 357 -20.00 15.44 -12.47
CA TYR A 357 -19.01 16.48 -12.20
C TYR A 357 -17.65 16.12 -12.82
N TRP A 358 -17.15 14.90 -12.57
CA TRP A 358 -15.87 14.47 -13.12
C TRP A 358 -15.88 14.29 -14.63
N ASN A 359 -17.00 13.84 -15.22
CA ASN A 359 -17.14 13.79 -16.69
C ASN A 359 -16.92 15.17 -17.30
N VAL A 360 -17.69 16.17 -16.84
CA VAL A 360 -17.61 17.53 -17.36
C VAL A 360 -16.25 18.17 -17.08
N TYR A 361 -15.73 18.03 -15.86
CA TYR A 361 -14.44 18.57 -15.48
C TYR A 361 -13.30 17.98 -16.33
N SER A 362 -13.39 16.70 -16.69
CA SER A 362 -12.39 16.02 -17.53
C SER A 362 -12.35 16.54 -18.99
N GLU A 363 -13.44 17.12 -19.47
CA GLU A 363 -13.59 17.64 -20.84
C GLU A 363 -13.11 19.10 -20.99
N THR A 364 -12.85 19.80 -19.88
CA THR A 364 -12.55 21.24 -19.86
C THR A 364 -11.16 21.56 -19.29
N VAL A 365 -11.00 21.61 -17.96
CA VAL A 365 -9.85 22.22 -17.27
C VAL A 365 -8.82 21.18 -16.79
N ARG A 366 -9.26 20.04 -16.26
CA ARG A 366 -8.43 18.87 -15.84
C ARG A 366 -7.25 19.08 -14.89
N THR A 367 -6.97 20.30 -14.41
CA THR A 367 -5.75 20.59 -13.66
C THR A 367 -5.55 19.64 -12.47
N ASP A 368 -6.62 19.36 -11.73
CA ASP A 368 -6.53 18.64 -10.45
C ASP A 368 -6.46 17.11 -10.60
N ILE A 369 -6.90 16.58 -11.75
CA ILE A 369 -6.87 15.13 -12.06
C ILE A 369 -5.77 14.74 -13.04
N SER A 370 -4.95 15.70 -13.51
CA SER A 370 -3.89 15.42 -14.50
C SER A 370 -2.55 16.09 -14.22
N LEU A 371 -2.53 17.21 -13.48
CA LEU A 371 -1.30 17.93 -13.16
C LEU A 371 -0.96 17.90 -11.66
N GLY A 372 -1.91 17.54 -10.80
CA GLY A 372 -1.76 17.55 -9.34
C GLY A 372 -1.02 16.35 -8.74
N MET A 373 -0.41 15.46 -9.53
CA MET A 373 0.35 14.34 -8.94
C MET A 373 1.42 14.88 -8.02
N GLU A 374 1.49 14.38 -6.79
CA GLU A 374 2.65 14.64 -5.96
C GLU A 374 3.86 14.03 -6.66
N MET A 375 4.61 14.91 -7.32
CA MET A 375 6.02 14.74 -7.64
C MET A 375 6.77 14.67 -6.31
N GLY A 376 6.64 13.51 -5.66
CA GLY A 376 7.23 13.05 -4.41
C GLY A 376 7.39 14.09 -3.32
N GLY A 377 6.37 14.35 -2.48
CA GLY A 377 6.53 14.92 -1.14
C GLY A 377 7.38 16.19 -0.99
N ARG A 378 7.72 16.90 -2.08
CA ARG A 378 8.70 17.99 -2.10
C ARG A 378 8.05 19.36 -2.32
N LEU A 379 6.74 19.39 -2.64
CA LEU A 379 5.95 20.61 -2.80
C LEU A 379 5.07 20.96 -1.58
N GLY A 380 5.16 20.20 -0.48
CA GLY A 380 4.55 20.59 0.79
C GLY A 380 3.02 20.47 0.87
N LEU A 381 2.39 19.73 -0.05
CA LEU A 381 1.02 19.26 0.19
C LEU A 381 1.09 18.09 1.18
N ALA A 382 0.18 18.06 2.16
CA ALA A 382 0.16 17.05 3.22
C ALA A 382 -0.76 15.85 2.88
N GLN A 383 -1.48 15.90 1.77
CA GLN A 383 -2.57 14.97 1.44
C GLN A 383 -2.56 14.66 -0.07
N PRO A 384 -2.78 13.39 -0.47
CA PRO A 384 -2.86 13.01 -1.88
C PRO A 384 -3.98 13.74 -2.64
N THR A 385 -3.70 14.08 -3.90
CA THR A 385 -4.63 14.78 -4.80
C THR A 385 -5.54 13.80 -5.57
N ALA A 386 -6.55 14.33 -6.27
CA ALA A 386 -7.45 13.50 -7.08
C ALA A 386 -6.69 12.73 -8.17
N ALA A 387 -5.64 13.33 -8.75
CA ALA A 387 -4.73 12.66 -9.66
C ALA A 387 -4.05 11.45 -9.01
N ASP A 388 -3.52 11.57 -7.78
CA ASP A 388 -2.86 10.45 -7.09
C ASP A 388 -3.81 9.26 -6.94
N TYR A 389 -5.06 9.50 -6.51
CA TYR A 389 -6.08 8.45 -6.42
C TYR A 389 -6.42 7.83 -7.78
N LEU A 390 -6.61 8.65 -8.81
CA LEU A 390 -6.94 8.19 -10.17
C LEU A 390 -5.84 7.30 -10.74
N TYR A 391 -4.57 7.73 -10.66
CA TYR A 391 -3.45 6.95 -11.17
C TYR A 391 -3.16 5.70 -10.34
N ARG A 392 -3.44 5.70 -9.04
CA ARG A 392 -3.38 4.48 -8.22
C ARG A 392 -4.48 3.49 -8.60
N MET A 393 -5.65 3.98 -9.00
CA MET A 393 -6.85 3.19 -9.29
C MET A 393 -6.71 2.34 -10.55
N PHE A 394 -6.11 2.85 -11.63
CA PHE A 394 -5.93 2.13 -12.90
C PHE A 394 -5.32 0.72 -12.75
N PRO A 395 -4.09 0.55 -12.23
CA PRO A 395 -3.48 -0.78 -12.13
C PRO A 395 -4.23 -1.71 -11.19
N VAL A 396 -5.04 -1.20 -10.25
CA VAL A 396 -5.91 -2.04 -9.38
C VAL A 396 -7.08 -2.55 -10.18
N MET A 397 -7.81 -1.65 -10.84
CA MET A 397 -9.03 -1.99 -11.59
C MET A 397 -8.73 -2.87 -12.81
N GLU A 398 -7.62 -2.62 -13.51
CA GLU A 398 -7.15 -3.46 -14.62
C GLU A 398 -6.81 -4.88 -14.16
N ARG A 399 -6.11 -5.04 -13.03
CA ARG A 399 -5.81 -6.36 -12.46
C ARG A 399 -7.09 -7.04 -11.98
N LEU A 400 -7.99 -6.30 -11.34
CA LEU A 400 -9.28 -6.82 -10.91
C LEU A 400 -10.09 -7.32 -12.11
N ALA A 401 -10.13 -6.59 -13.23
CA ALA A 401 -10.81 -7.02 -14.43
C ALA A 401 -10.22 -8.32 -15.04
N LYS A 402 -8.93 -8.59 -14.82
CA LYS A 402 -8.28 -9.84 -15.23
C LYS A 402 -8.59 -11.01 -14.30
N VAL A 403 -8.62 -10.76 -12.99
CA VAL A 403 -8.82 -11.80 -11.96
C VAL A 403 -10.31 -12.10 -11.72
N ARG A 404 -11.17 -11.09 -11.88
CA ARG A 404 -12.64 -11.16 -11.78
C ARG A 404 -13.30 -10.52 -12.99
N PRO A 405 -13.22 -11.13 -14.19
CA PRO A 405 -13.86 -10.61 -15.40
C PRO A 405 -15.38 -10.50 -15.28
N GLU A 406 -15.99 -11.24 -14.34
CA GLU A 406 -17.41 -11.20 -13.99
C GLU A 406 -17.82 -9.97 -13.18
N ASP A 407 -16.88 -9.21 -12.61
CA ASP A 407 -17.15 -7.93 -11.93
C ASP A 407 -17.42 -6.82 -12.96
N LEU A 408 -18.64 -6.81 -13.49
CA LEU A 408 -19.08 -5.88 -14.51
C LEU A 408 -19.10 -4.42 -14.01
N GLU A 409 -19.31 -4.20 -12.71
CA GLU A 409 -19.29 -2.86 -12.10
C GLU A 409 -17.88 -2.29 -12.09
N ASN A 410 -16.86 -3.09 -11.72
CA ASN A 410 -15.47 -2.66 -11.83
C ASN A 410 -15.10 -2.30 -13.27
N ARG A 411 -15.54 -3.10 -14.25
CA ARG A 411 -15.27 -2.84 -15.68
C ARG A 411 -15.97 -1.56 -16.17
N LEU A 412 -17.20 -1.31 -15.73
CA LEU A 412 -17.92 -0.06 -16.02
C LEU A 412 -17.14 1.16 -15.50
N ARG A 413 -16.74 1.10 -14.22
CA ARG A 413 -15.98 2.17 -13.54
C ARG A 413 -14.58 2.35 -14.11
N LEU A 414 -13.94 1.29 -14.57
CA LEU A 414 -12.64 1.37 -15.24
C LEU A 414 -12.74 2.20 -16.53
N GLY A 415 -13.78 1.99 -17.33
CA GLY A 415 -14.04 2.84 -18.50
C GLY A 415 -14.28 4.31 -18.13
N MET A 416 -15.01 4.56 -17.04
CA MET A 416 -15.20 5.93 -16.53
C MET A 416 -13.89 6.57 -16.05
N ALA A 417 -13.05 5.81 -15.37
CA ALA A 417 -11.74 6.27 -14.92
C ALA A 417 -10.85 6.64 -16.12
N TYR A 418 -10.82 5.81 -17.17
CA TYR A 418 -10.09 6.14 -18.40
C TYR A 418 -10.61 7.43 -19.03
N ARG A 419 -11.94 7.62 -19.06
CA ARG A 419 -12.56 8.86 -19.53
C ARG A 419 -12.09 10.06 -18.71
N TRP A 420 -12.08 9.98 -17.38
CA TRP A 420 -11.59 11.07 -16.52
C TRP A 420 -10.11 11.40 -16.73
N ASN A 421 -9.30 10.40 -17.06
CA ASN A 421 -7.90 10.59 -17.44
C ASN A 421 -7.71 11.01 -18.91
N ASN A 422 -8.80 11.14 -19.66
CA ASN A 422 -8.82 11.47 -21.08
C ASN A 422 -8.11 10.44 -21.98
N ASP A 423 -8.12 9.17 -21.56
CA ASP A 423 -7.78 8.05 -22.42
C ASP A 423 -9.06 7.58 -23.15
N GLN A 424 -9.48 8.39 -24.12
CA GLN A 424 -10.80 8.30 -24.76
C GLN A 424 -11.00 6.99 -25.51
N GLU A 425 -9.99 6.57 -26.28
CA GLU A 425 -10.07 5.35 -27.07
C GLU A 425 -10.18 4.13 -26.15
N THR A 426 -9.39 4.10 -25.07
CA THR A 426 -9.45 3.01 -24.08
C THR A 426 -10.77 3.03 -23.31
N ALA A 427 -11.31 4.21 -22.97
CA ALA A 427 -12.62 4.34 -22.35
C ALA A 427 -13.74 3.78 -23.24
N ILE A 428 -13.82 4.21 -24.50
CA ILE A 428 -14.80 3.72 -25.48
C ILE A 428 -14.65 2.22 -25.67
N ALA A 429 -13.43 1.73 -25.93
CA ALA A 429 -13.18 0.30 -26.13
C ALA A 429 -13.59 -0.54 -24.91
N THR A 430 -13.32 -0.05 -23.69
CA THR A 430 -13.70 -0.74 -22.44
C THR A 430 -15.22 -0.87 -22.33
N HIS A 431 -15.97 0.19 -22.60
CA HIS A 431 -17.44 0.16 -22.56
C HIS A 431 -18.05 -0.64 -23.71
N GLU A 432 -17.48 -0.61 -24.91
CA GLU A 432 -17.93 -1.43 -26.04
C GLU A 432 -17.74 -2.93 -25.79
N VAL A 433 -16.61 -3.33 -25.23
CA VAL A 433 -16.37 -4.72 -24.83
C VAL A 433 -17.32 -5.12 -23.72
N LEU A 434 -17.53 -4.26 -22.72
CA LEU A 434 -18.50 -4.53 -21.66
C LEU A 434 -19.92 -4.68 -22.21
N LEU A 435 -20.35 -3.83 -23.13
CA LEU A 435 -21.68 -3.90 -23.74
C LEU A 435 -21.93 -5.23 -24.46
N LYS A 436 -20.90 -5.78 -25.13
CA LYS A 436 -20.95 -7.08 -25.81
C LYS A 436 -21.06 -8.25 -24.83
N ASP A 437 -20.49 -8.11 -23.64
CA ASP A 437 -20.46 -9.16 -22.62
C ASP A 437 -21.72 -9.20 -21.73
N ILE A 438 -22.57 -8.17 -21.79
CA ILE A 438 -23.79 -8.12 -20.99
C ILE A 438 -24.79 -9.14 -21.51
N ARG A 439 -25.27 -10.00 -20.60
CA ARG A 439 -26.31 -10.97 -20.90
C ARG A 439 -27.66 -10.26 -21.17
N PRO A 440 -28.47 -10.72 -22.14
CA PRO A 440 -29.73 -10.06 -22.52
C PRO A 440 -30.72 -9.83 -21.36
N GLU A 441 -30.69 -10.69 -20.34
CA GLU A 441 -31.53 -10.61 -19.15
C GLU A 441 -31.17 -9.50 -18.16
N LEU A 442 -30.14 -8.68 -18.43
CA LEU A 442 -29.71 -7.58 -17.57
C LEU A 442 -29.96 -6.20 -18.21
N PRO A 443 -31.22 -5.83 -18.52
CA PRO A 443 -31.53 -4.59 -19.23
C PRO A 443 -31.06 -3.35 -18.45
N ALA A 444 -31.26 -3.31 -17.13
CA ALA A 444 -30.82 -2.16 -16.32
C ALA A 444 -29.31 -1.92 -16.41
N LEU A 445 -28.49 -2.98 -16.45
CA LEU A 445 -27.04 -2.84 -16.62
C LEU A 445 -26.69 -2.42 -18.05
N LYS A 446 -27.37 -2.97 -19.05
CA LYS A 446 -27.20 -2.56 -20.46
C LYS A 446 -27.46 -1.06 -20.62
N ALA A 447 -28.54 -0.52 -20.04
CA ALA A 447 -28.83 0.91 -20.08
C ALA A 447 -27.71 1.75 -19.47
N LYS A 448 -27.18 1.36 -18.30
CA LYS A 448 -26.06 2.06 -17.67
C LYS A 448 -24.80 2.05 -18.53
N VAL A 449 -24.47 0.91 -19.12
CA VAL A 449 -23.29 0.79 -19.99
C VAL A 449 -23.44 1.63 -21.25
N LEU A 450 -24.64 1.69 -21.84
CA LEU A 450 -24.94 2.56 -22.98
C LEU A 450 -24.80 4.05 -22.61
N ILE A 451 -25.30 4.46 -21.44
CA ILE A 451 -25.11 5.83 -20.92
C ILE A 451 -23.63 6.17 -20.79
N GLU A 452 -22.84 5.27 -20.19
CA GLU A 452 -21.41 5.52 -19.99
C GLU A 452 -20.62 5.49 -21.30
N LEU A 453 -20.99 4.64 -22.25
CA LEU A 453 -20.41 4.63 -23.60
C LEU A 453 -20.69 5.95 -24.32
N ALA A 454 -21.93 6.45 -24.24
CA ALA A 454 -22.30 7.75 -24.80
C ALA A 454 -21.46 8.88 -24.20
N TRP A 455 -21.26 8.91 -22.88
CA TRP A 455 -20.36 9.87 -22.23
C TRP A 455 -18.91 9.74 -22.71
N SER A 456 -18.39 8.53 -22.90
CA SER A 456 -17.04 8.32 -23.41
C SER A 456 -16.87 8.83 -24.85
N ARG A 457 -17.90 8.70 -25.69
CA ARG A 457 -17.93 9.27 -27.04
C ARG A 457 -18.05 10.80 -27.05
N ILE A 458 -18.87 11.36 -26.17
CA ILE A 458 -18.96 12.82 -25.95
C ILE A 458 -17.59 13.37 -25.54
N ALA A 459 -16.94 12.73 -24.56
CA ALA A 459 -15.62 13.16 -24.08
C ALA A 459 -14.56 13.19 -25.20
N LYS A 460 -14.58 12.20 -26.11
CA LYS A 460 -13.73 12.19 -27.30
C LYS A 460 -13.93 13.43 -28.18
N VAL A 461 -15.19 13.71 -28.54
CA VAL A 461 -15.55 14.86 -29.39
C VAL A 461 -15.19 16.17 -28.69
N ALA A 462 -15.56 16.29 -27.41
CA ALA A 462 -15.35 17.48 -26.61
C ALA A 462 -13.85 17.81 -26.51
N TRP A 463 -13.00 16.85 -26.18
CA TRP A 463 -11.58 17.08 -26.02
C TRP A 463 -10.84 17.33 -27.34
N ASN A 464 -11.11 16.52 -28.37
CA ASN A 464 -10.45 16.67 -29.66
C ASN A 464 -10.94 17.91 -30.41
N ARG A 465 -12.06 18.51 -29.96
CA ARG A 465 -12.73 19.66 -30.59
C ARG A 465 -13.08 19.39 -32.06
N ASN A 466 -13.36 18.13 -32.39
CA ASN A 466 -13.76 17.69 -33.72
C ASN A 466 -15.27 17.41 -33.73
N PHE A 467 -16.07 18.45 -33.92
CA PHE A 467 -17.54 18.37 -33.83
C PHE A 467 -18.19 17.56 -34.96
N ASP A 468 -17.48 17.32 -36.06
CA ASP A 468 -17.95 16.47 -37.17
C ASP A 468 -17.67 14.97 -36.93
N ASP A 469 -17.08 14.59 -35.78
CA ASP A 469 -16.80 13.20 -35.44
C ASP A 469 -18.12 12.42 -35.26
N PRO A 470 -18.34 11.30 -36.00
CA PRO A 470 -19.57 10.52 -35.94
C PRO A 470 -19.86 9.93 -34.54
N ASN A 471 -18.87 9.90 -33.65
CA ASN A 471 -19.06 9.52 -32.26
C ASN A 471 -20.12 10.36 -31.55
N ILE A 472 -20.32 11.63 -31.91
CA ILE A 472 -21.36 12.46 -31.27
C ILE A 472 -22.78 11.99 -31.64
N ILE A 473 -23.00 11.62 -32.90
CA ILE A 473 -24.28 11.07 -33.36
C ILE A 473 -24.53 9.71 -32.70
N GLN A 474 -23.47 8.90 -32.58
CA GLN A 474 -23.57 7.59 -31.95
C GLN A 474 -23.85 7.71 -30.45
N ALA A 475 -23.24 8.68 -29.76
CA ALA A 475 -23.52 8.97 -28.35
C ALA A 475 -25.00 9.29 -28.10
N TYR A 476 -25.60 10.13 -28.96
CA TYR A 476 -27.03 10.43 -28.88
C TYR A 476 -27.88 9.16 -28.98
N LYS A 477 -27.61 8.30 -29.97
CA LYS A 477 -28.35 7.05 -30.19
C LYS A 477 -28.21 6.06 -29.03
N GLU A 478 -27.00 5.92 -28.48
CA GLU A 478 -26.74 5.05 -27.34
C GLU A 478 -27.47 5.54 -26.08
N ALA A 479 -27.48 6.85 -25.83
CA ALA A 479 -28.24 7.44 -24.73
C ALA A 479 -29.76 7.32 -24.94
N GLU A 480 -30.26 7.45 -26.18
CA GLU A 480 -31.66 7.23 -26.52
C GLU A 480 -32.08 5.76 -26.32
N GLU A 481 -31.25 4.80 -26.74
CA GLU A 481 -31.48 3.38 -26.48
C GLU A 481 -31.55 3.11 -24.97
N ALA A 482 -30.61 3.67 -24.20
CA ALA A 482 -30.61 3.56 -22.75
C ALA A 482 -31.88 4.14 -22.12
N LEU A 483 -32.31 5.33 -22.59
CA LEU A 483 -33.52 6.00 -22.15
C LEU A 483 -34.74 5.09 -22.39
N ASN A 484 -34.85 4.45 -23.54
CA ASN A 484 -35.96 3.57 -23.88
C ASN A 484 -35.94 2.25 -23.07
N LEU A 485 -34.75 1.78 -22.73
CA LEU A 485 -34.54 0.47 -22.11
C LEU A 485 -34.70 0.48 -20.59
N THR A 486 -34.37 1.59 -19.92
CA THR A 486 -34.47 1.70 -18.45
C THR A 486 -35.83 2.20 -17.97
N THR A 487 -36.25 1.74 -16.79
CA THR A 487 -37.38 2.30 -16.01
C THR A 487 -36.91 3.04 -14.75
N ASN A 488 -35.62 2.96 -14.41
CA ASN A 488 -35.06 3.61 -13.24
C ASN A 488 -35.01 5.13 -13.45
N PRO A 489 -35.64 5.95 -12.59
CA PRO A 489 -35.62 7.40 -12.72
C PRO A 489 -34.21 8.02 -12.78
N LEU A 490 -33.22 7.43 -12.09
CA LEU A 490 -31.85 7.93 -12.10
C LEU A 490 -31.20 7.76 -13.47
N ASP A 491 -31.42 6.58 -14.08
CA ASP A 491 -30.89 6.28 -15.41
C ASP A 491 -31.69 7.03 -16.49
N LYS A 492 -33.00 7.26 -16.31
CA LYS A 492 -33.83 8.13 -17.18
C LYS A 492 -33.31 9.57 -17.21
N PHE A 493 -33.10 10.15 -16.02
CA PHE A 493 -32.49 11.47 -15.88
C PHE A 493 -31.14 11.52 -16.59
N THR A 494 -30.27 10.55 -16.28
CA THR A 494 -28.91 10.55 -16.81
C THR A 494 -28.91 10.40 -18.34
N ALA A 495 -29.74 9.52 -18.90
CA ALA A 495 -29.84 9.33 -20.34
C ALA A 495 -30.34 10.59 -21.06
N ALA A 496 -31.43 11.20 -20.60
CA ALA A 496 -31.96 12.44 -21.19
C ALA A 496 -30.95 13.60 -21.09
N TYR A 497 -30.26 13.72 -19.95
CA TYR A 497 -29.21 14.71 -19.75
C TYR A 497 -28.01 14.47 -20.69
N THR A 498 -27.62 13.21 -20.89
CA THR A 498 -26.53 12.81 -21.81
C THR A 498 -26.89 13.12 -23.26
N MET A 499 -28.13 12.88 -23.69
CA MET A 499 -28.62 13.25 -25.03
C MET A 499 -28.55 14.76 -25.26
N ALA A 500 -28.98 15.56 -24.27
CA ALA A 500 -28.86 17.02 -24.34
C ALA A 500 -27.40 17.47 -24.45
N TYR A 501 -26.50 16.84 -23.68
CA TYR A 501 -25.06 17.09 -23.73
C TYR A 501 -24.45 16.74 -25.09
N SER A 502 -24.91 15.65 -25.70
CA SER A 502 -24.52 15.28 -27.06
C SER A 502 -24.86 16.38 -28.06
N LEU A 503 -26.07 16.95 -27.97
CA LEU A 503 -26.48 18.07 -28.83
C LEU A 503 -25.62 19.32 -28.63
N ALA A 504 -25.10 19.56 -27.43
CA ALA A 504 -24.23 20.71 -27.15
C ALA A 504 -22.99 20.73 -28.05
N PHE A 505 -22.49 19.56 -28.45
CA PHE A 505 -21.32 19.38 -29.31
C PHE A 505 -21.65 19.01 -30.77
N THR A 506 -22.93 18.97 -31.14
CA THR A 506 -23.35 18.69 -32.52
C THR A 506 -23.35 19.97 -33.36
N PRO A 507 -22.76 19.96 -34.58
CA PRO A 507 -22.87 21.05 -35.54
C PRO A 507 -24.34 21.35 -35.85
N HIS A 508 -24.69 22.63 -36.03
CA HIS A 508 -26.09 23.04 -36.27
C HIS A 508 -27.06 22.53 -35.19
N ARG A 509 -26.64 22.59 -33.92
CA ARG A 509 -27.38 22.17 -32.74
C ARG A 509 -28.87 22.55 -32.79
N ASP A 510 -29.73 21.55 -32.59
CA ASP A 510 -31.16 21.75 -32.42
C ASP A 510 -31.45 22.20 -30.98
N ASN A 511 -31.56 23.52 -30.78
CA ASN A 511 -31.84 24.12 -29.48
C ASN A 511 -33.24 23.74 -28.96
N LYS A 512 -34.23 23.49 -29.82
CA LYS A 512 -35.57 23.10 -29.39
C LYS A 512 -35.56 21.68 -28.82
N ALA A 513 -34.91 20.76 -29.52
CA ALA A 513 -34.73 19.39 -29.02
C ALA A 513 -33.92 19.37 -27.73
N MET A 514 -32.86 20.17 -27.63
CA MET A 514 -32.05 20.27 -26.43
C MET A 514 -32.85 20.81 -25.22
N VAL A 515 -33.66 21.86 -25.39
CA VAL A 515 -34.53 22.39 -24.33
C VAL A 515 -35.54 21.33 -23.88
N GLN A 516 -36.12 20.57 -24.80
CA GLN A 516 -37.05 19.49 -24.46
C GLN A 516 -36.34 18.41 -23.62
N LEU A 517 -35.17 17.95 -24.04
CA LEU A 517 -34.39 16.94 -23.32
C LEU A 517 -33.95 17.41 -21.93
N LEU A 518 -33.54 18.67 -21.78
CA LEU A 518 -33.21 19.23 -20.46
C LEU A 518 -34.45 19.37 -19.57
N THR A 519 -35.61 19.69 -20.14
CA THR A 519 -36.89 19.71 -19.40
C THR A 519 -37.26 18.30 -18.92
N ASP A 520 -37.12 17.29 -19.78
CA ASP A 520 -37.39 15.90 -19.41
C ASP A 520 -36.40 15.40 -18.36
N ALA A 521 -35.12 15.74 -18.51
CA ALA A 521 -34.09 15.43 -17.52
C ALA A 521 -34.39 16.07 -16.16
N HIS A 522 -34.81 17.35 -16.12
CA HIS A 522 -35.23 18.03 -14.89
C HIS A 522 -36.39 17.30 -14.21
N HIS A 523 -37.41 16.93 -14.98
CA HIS A 523 -38.58 16.21 -14.47
C HIS A 523 -38.21 14.87 -13.83
N TRP A 524 -37.31 14.09 -14.46
CA TRP A 524 -36.81 12.86 -13.85
C TRP A 524 -35.93 13.13 -12.63
N TYR A 525 -35.06 14.14 -12.70
CA TYR A 525 -34.16 14.52 -11.62
C TYR A 525 -34.92 14.89 -10.35
N MET A 526 -35.95 15.74 -10.45
CA MET A 526 -36.73 16.22 -9.30
C MET A 526 -37.58 15.12 -8.63
N ARG A 527 -37.72 13.95 -9.24
CA ARG A 527 -38.37 12.77 -8.63
C ARG A 527 -37.41 11.94 -7.78
N LEU A 528 -36.10 12.20 -7.86
CA LEU A 528 -35.09 11.44 -7.14
C LEU A 528 -35.02 11.91 -5.67
N PRO A 529 -34.89 10.99 -4.71
CA PRO A 529 -34.59 11.35 -3.33
C PRO A 529 -33.34 12.24 -3.27
N GLY A 530 -33.36 13.25 -2.40
CA GLY A 530 -32.21 14.15 -2.20
C GLY A 530 -31.92 15.13 -3.34
N ALA A 531 -32.70 15.13 -4.43
CA ALA A 531 -32.63 16.15 -5.48
C ALA A 531 -33.14 17.50 -4.96
N SER A 532 -32.54 18.58 -5.46
CA SER A 532 -32.93 19.94 -5.12
C SER A 532 -32.84 20.83 -6.34
N GLN A 533 -33.51 21.97 -6.26
CA GLN A 533 -33.44 22.94 -7.33
C GLN A 533 -32.03 23.54 -7.45
N ALA A 534 -31.35 23.80 -6.33
CA ALA A 534 -29.98 24.29 -6.32
C ALA A 534 -29.01 23.33 -7.02
N SER A 535 -29.17 22.02 -6.79
CA SER A 535 -28.33 21.01 -7.43
C SER A 535 -28.63 20.85 -8.92
N TRP A 536 -29.88 21.02 -9.36
CA TRP A 536 -30.22 21.09 -10.78
C TRP A 536 -29.59 22.33 -11.46
N VAL A 537 -29.69 23.51 -10.85
CA VAL A 537 -29.08 24.75 -11.38
C VAL A 537 -27.58 24.58 -11.55
N TYR A 538 -26.91 23.90 -10.61
CA TYR A 538 -25.49 23.58 -10.75
C TYR A 538 -25.21 22.74 -12.01
N LEU A 539 -26.02 21.71 -12.29
CA LEU A 539 -25.87 20.88 -13.49
C LEU A 539 -26.05 21.68 -14.79
N LEU A 540 -26.85 22.75 -14.80
CA LEU A 540 -26.96 23.65 -15.96
C LEU A 540 -25.82 24.68 -16.02
N GLY A 541 -25.27 25.05 -14.87
CA GLY A 541 -24.24 26.07 -14.70
C GLY A 541 -22.81 25.59 -14.94
N ASN A 542 -22.60 24.37 -15.43
CA ASN A 542 -21.28 23.83 -15.74
C ASN A 542 -20.64 24.51 -16.98
N ASP A 543 -19.33 24.35 -17.14
CA ASP A 543 -18.53 25.05 -18.15
C ASP A 543 -19.00 24.83 -19.60
N THR A 544 -19.64 23.70 -19.91
CA THR A 544 -20.16 23.40 -21.25
C THR A 544 -21.55 24.03 -21.46
N LEU A 545 -22.48 23.81 -20.53
CA LEU A 545 -23.89 24.21 -20.72
C LEU A 545 -24.15 25.68 -20.40
N LYS A 546 -23.38 26.28 -19.48
CA LYS A 546 -23.58 27.67 -19.03
C LYS A 546 -23.58 28.66 -20.20
N GLY A 547 -22.67 28.47 -21.15
CA GLY A 547 -22.59 29.33 -22.34
C GLY A 547 -23.86 29.27 -23.19
N VAL A 548 -24.42 28.07 -23.38
CA VAL A 548 -25.66 27.86 -24.16
C VAL A 548 -26.87 28.42 -23.43
N VAL A 549 -27.01 28.06 -22.15
CA VAL A 549 -28.16 28.43 -21.32
C VAL A 549 -28.27 29.94 -21.12
N ASN A 550 -27.14 30.63 -20.98
CA ASN A 550 -27.13 32.09 -20.79
C ASN A 550 -27.28 32.87 -22.10
N ALA A 551 -26.81 32.34 -23.22
CA ALA A 551 -26.77 33.07 -24.49
C ALA A 551 -28.08 32.99 -25.27
N ASP A 552 -28.81 31.88 -25.21
CA ASP A 552 -30.02 31.67 -26.01
C ASP A 552 -31.30 31.85 -25.16
N PRO A 553 -32.18 32.82 -25.49
CA PRO A 553 -33.44 33.05 -24.79
C PRO A 553 -34.36 31.83 -24.68
N ALA A 554 -34.26 30.86 -25.60
CA ALA A 554 -35.05 29.63 -25.57
C ALA A 554 -34.81 28.77 -24.32
N PHE A 555 -33.65 28.94 -23.66
CA PHE A 555 -33.27 28.19 -22.46
C PHE A 555 -33.67 28.90 -21.16
N LYS A 556 -34.14 30.16 -21.21
CA LYS A 556 -34.60 30.90 -20.02
C LYS A 556 -35.67 30.18 -19.19
N PRO A 557 -36.64 29.44 -19.77
CA PRO A 557 -37.61 28.67 -18.99
C PRO A 557 -36.94 27.63 -18.08
N LEU A 558 -35.80 27.05 -18.46
CA LEU A 558 -35.07 26.08 -17.63
C LEU A 558 -34.46 26.72 -16.38
N LEU A 559 -34.13 28.02 -16.46
CA LEU A 559 -33.73 28.83 -15.32
C LEU A 559 -34.93 29.36 -14.53
N ALA A 560 -36.09 29.54 -15.14
CA ALA A 560 -37.32 29.95 -14.43
C ALA A 560 -37.98 28.79 -13.67
N LEU A 561 -37.63 27.54 -14.01
CA LEU A 561 -37.91 26.37 -13.18
C LEU A 561 -37.05 26.35 -11.90
N SER A 562 -36.19 27.36 -11.67
CA SER A 562 -35.29 27.49 -10.51
C SER A 562 -35.71 28.39 -9.37
#